data_AF-A0A356PAY4-F1
#
_entry.id   AF-A0A356PAY4-F1
#
_cell.length_a   1.000
_cell.length_b   1.000
_cell.length_c   1.000
_cell.angle_alpha   90.00
_cell.angle_beta   90.00
_cell.angle_gamma   90.00
#
_symmetry.space_group_name_H-M   'P 1'
#
loop_
_entity.id
_entity.type
_entity.pdbx_description
1 polymer ?
#
loop_
_entity_poly.entity_id
_entity_poly.type
_entity_poly.pdbx_seq_one_letter_code
_entity_poly.pdbx_strand_id
1 'polypeptide(L)'
;MPEETKIKVGIGFATGRKSFQKVLRTYIYNLLESGLVDNKKISINLFVAYDLDYHKTKITDYTNIHPDLVDQIDSCTFIGSNSRKEEIDYLIQENVINTAEIKMIFGRGYAGNRNAVLYTA
;
A
#
# COMPACT_ATOMS: atom_id res chain seq x y z
N MET A 1 -14.78 -22.32 -19.34
CA MET A 1 -13.74 -21.47 -19.95
C MET A 1 -12.72 -21.20 -18.85
N PRO A 2 -11.40 -21.36 -19.08
CA PRO A 2 -10.44 -20.95 -18.06
C PRO A 2 -10.58 -19.44 -17.85
N GLU A 3 -10.64 -19.00 -16.60
CA GLU A 3 -10.61 -17.57 -16.28
C GLU A 3 -9.37 -16.95 -16.92
N GLU A 4 -9.55 -15.91 -17.73
CA GLU A 4 -8.43 -15.13 -18.26
C GLU A 4 -7.69 -14.53 -17.06
N THR A 5 -6.46 -14.98 -16.81
CA THR A 5 -5.65 -14.51 -15.68
C THR A 5 -5.34 -13.02 -15.87
N LYS A 6 -5.93 -12.16 -15.03
CA LYS A 6 -5.62 -10.74 -15.00
C LYS A 6 -4.18 -10.51 -14.55
N ILE A 7 -3.48 -9.59 -15.22
CA ILE A 7 -2.19 -9.03 -14.80
C ILE A 7 -2.44 -8.16 -13.56
N LYS A 8 -1.81 -8.50 -12.44
CA LYS A 8 -1.91 -7.73 -11.20
C LYS A 8 -0.83 -6.66 -11.15
N VAL A 9 -1.23 -5.40 -11.02
CA VAL A 9 -0.35 -4.24 -10.90
C VAL A 9 -0.52 -3.66 -9.49
N GLY A 10 0.59 -3.58 -8.75
CA GLY A 10 0.64 -2.98 -7.42
C GLY A 10 1.02 -1.50 -7.47
N ILE A 11 0.26 -0.64 -6.81
CA ILE A 11 0.60 0.77 -6.59
C ILE A 11 0.91 0.96 -5.11
N GLY A 12 2.15 1.34 -4.80
CA GLY A 12 2.65 1.44 -3.44
C GLY A 12 2.88 2.88 -2.97
N PHE A 13 2.32 3.26 -1.82
CA PHE A 13 2.56 4.53 -1.14
C PHE A 13 3.17 4.34 0.24
N ALA A 14 4.32 4.98 0.48
CA ALA A 14 4.88 5.18 1.82
C ALA A 14 4.71 6.66 2.21
N THR A 15 3.80 6.97 3.13
CA THR A 15 3.38 8.36 3.35
C THR A 15 3.02 8.70 4.81
N GLY A 16 3.45 9.88 5.25
CA GLY A 16 2.93 10.53 6.47
C GLY A 16 2.03 11.74 6.18
N ARG A 17 1.75 12.02 4.91
CA ARG A 17 1.08 13.27 4.48
C ARG A 17 -0.29 12.98 3.87
N LYS A 18 -1.31 13.73 4.31
CA LYS A 18 -2.68 13.66 3.76
C LYS A 18 -2.76 13.97 2.27
N SER A 19 -1.82 14.77 1.76
CA SER A 19 -1.75 15.14 0.34
C SER A 19 -1.50 13.94 -0.59
N PHE A 20 -1.14 12.76 -0.08
CA PHE A 20 -0.99 11.56 -0.91
C PHE A 20 -2.28 11.23 -1.67
N GLN A 21 -3.47 11.50 -1.13
CA GLN A 21 -4.72 11.25 -1.83
C GLN A 21 -4.81 12.02 -3.16
N LYS A 22 -4.26 13.24 -3.20
CA LYS A 22 -4.17 14.03 -4.43
C LYS A 22 -3.23 13.38 -5.43
N VAL A 23 -2.10 12.84 -4.96
CA VAL A 23 -1.12 12.13 -5.79
C VAL A 23 -1.74 10.84 -6.34
N LEU A 24 -2.37 10.02 -5.49
CA LEU A 24 -3.09 8.82 -5.90
C LEU A 24 -4.12 9.13 -6.99
N ARG A 25 -4.93 10.17 -6.78
CA ARG A 25 -5.91 10.64 -7.76
C ARG A 25 -5.27 10.92 -9.11
N THR A 26 -4.19 11.72 -9.14
CA THR A 26 -3.47 12.03 -10.37
C THR A 26 -2.88 10.78 -11.03
N TYR A 27 -2.31 9.85 -10.26
CA TYR A 27 -1.80 8.59 -10.80
C TYR A 27 -2.89 7.75 -11.46
N ILE A 28 -4.04 7.55 -10.79
CA ILE A 28 -5.14 6.77 -11.36
C ILE A 28 -5.69 7.41 -12.63
N TYR A 29 -5.86 8.74 -12.67
CA TYR A 29 -6.29 9.42 -13.91
C TYR A 29 -5.28 9.27 -15.05
N ASN A 30 -3.98 9.39 -14.77
CA ASN A 30 -2.96 9.14 -15.80
C ASN A 30 -3.02 7.70 -16.33
N LEU A 31 -3.27 6.72 -15.46
CA LEU A 31 -3.43 5.33 -15.88
C LEU A 31 -4.70 5.11 -16.71
N LEU A 32 -5.80 5.79 -16.36
CA LEU A 32 -7.04 5.81 -17.15
C LEU A 32 -6.80 6.40 -18.53
N GLU A 33 -6.18 7.57 -18.62
CA GLU A 33 -5.86 8.24 -19.89
C GLU A 33 -4.94 7.40 -20.77
N SER A 34 -4.04 6.60 -20.17
CA SER A 34 -3.19 5.66 -20.92
C SER A 34 -3.92 4.43 -21.45
N GLY A 35 -5.18 4.19 -21.05
CA GLY A 35 -5.96 3.00 -21.37
C GLY A 35 -5.57 1.75 -20.56
N LEU A 36 -4.69 1.89 -19.56
CA LEU A 36 -4.23 0.77 -18.73
C LEU A 36 -5.34 0.26 -17.80
N VAL A 37 -6.14 1.16 -17.22
CA VAL A 37 -7.21 0.81 -16.27
C VAL A 37 -8.45 0.27 -16.98
N ASP A 38 -8.73 0.74 -18.21
CA ASP A 38 -9.85 0.23 -19.02
C ASP A 38 -9.59 -1.17 -19.59
N ASN A 39 -8.33 -1.63 -19.52
CA ASN A 39 -7.97 -2.98 -19.92
C ASN A 39 -8.46 -3.97 -18.86
N LYS A 40 -9.57 -4.66 -19.14
CA LYS A 40 -10.16 -5.70 -18.27
C LYS A 40 -9.21 -6.84 -17.90
N LYS A 41 -8.06 -6.94 -18.57
CA LYS A 41 -6.98 -7.88 -18.25
C LYS A 41 -6.02 -7.37 -17.17
N ILE A 42 -6.19 -6.15 -16.67
CA ILE A 42 -5.34 -5.54 -15.64
C ILE A 42 -6.16 -5.39 -14.37
N SER A 43 -5.51 -5.64 -13.23
CA SER A 43 -6.05 -5.40 -11.91
C SER A 43 -5.15 -4.47 -11.12
N ILE A 44 -5.71 -3.37 -10.60
CA ILE A 44 -4.99 -2.34 -9.85
C ILE A 44 -5.16 -2.62 -8.34
N ASN A 45 -4.04 -2.81 -7.65
CA ASN A 45 -4.01 -3.17 -6.23
C ASN A 45 -3.20 -2.11 -5.47
N LEU A 46 -3.86 -1.37 -4.58
CA LEU A 46 -3.27 -0.24 -3.85
C LEU A 46 -2.73 -0.70 -2.49
N PHE A 47 -1.49 -0.34 -2.18
CA PHE A 47 -0.84 -0.58 -0.90
C PHE A 47 -0.40 0.76 -0.29
N VAL A 48 -0.87 1.07 0.93
CA VAL A 48 -0.55 2.33 1.60
C VAL A 48 0.03 2.06 2.97
N ALA A 49 1.35 2.17 3.10
CA ALA A 49 2.02 2.24 4.39
C ALA A 49 2.01 3.68 4.91
N TYR A 50 1.24 3.90 5.96
CA TYR A 50 1.05 5.23 6.54
C TYR A 50 1.73 5.41 7.89
N ASP A 51 2.12 6.66 8.17
CA ASP A 51 2.72 7.08 9.43
C ASP A 51 1.90 8.22 10.03
N LEU A 52 1.37 8.00 11.25
CA LEU A 52 0.55 8.96 11.97
C LEU A 52 1.39 10.02 12.72
N ASP A 53 2.64 9.68 13.05
CA ASP A 53 3.51 10.50 13.89
C ASP A 53 4.09 11.69 13.10
N TYR A 54 4.16 11.55 11.77
CA TYR A 54 4.77 12.56 10.91
C TYR A 54 4.03 13.92 10.92
N HIS A 55 2.69 13.94 10.88
CA HIS A 55 1.88 15.17 10.77
C HIS A 55 0.62 15.17 11.67
N LYS A 56 0.57 14.35 12.73
CA LYS A 56 -0.62 14.17 13.59
C LYS A 56 -1.88 13.86 12.76
N THR A 57 -1.72 12.95 11.82
CA THR A 57 -2.81 12.48 10.96
C THR A 57 -3.62 11.40 11.66
N LYS A 58 -4.79 11.08 11.11
CA LYS A 58 -5.67 9.99 11.57
C LYS A 58 -5.69 8.89 10.52
N ILE A 59 -6.02 7.67 10.93
CA ILE A 59 -6.14 6.52 10.02
C ILE A 59 -7.08 6.85 8.82
N THR A 60 -8.19 7.54 9.09
CA THR A 60 -9.16 7.95 8.06
C THR A 60 -8.61 8.93 7.02
N ASP A 61 -7.53 9.66 7.33
CA ASP A 61 -6.84 10.47 6.32
C ASP A 61 -6.22 9.60 5.21
N TYR A 62 -6.01 8.31 5.46
CA TYR A 62 -5.42 7.35 4.52
C TYR A 62 -6.43 6.34 3.97
N THR A 63 -7.35 5.86 4.82
CA THR A 63 -8.28 4.79 4.44
C THR A 63 -9.52 5.29 3.69
N ASN A 64 -9.87 6.57 3.83
CA ASN A 64 -11.02 7.16 3.15
C ASN A 64 -10.65 7.59 1.71
N ILE A 65 -10.49 6.61 0.82
CA ILE A 65 -10.21 6.82 -0.59
C ILE A 65 -11.42 7.51 -1.25
N HIS A 66 -11.14 8.46 -2.15
CA HIS A 66 -12.19 9.21 -2.84
C HIS A 66 -13.10 8.26 -3.64
N PRO A 67 -14.44 8.37 -3.53
CA PRO A 67 -15.38 7.47 -4.19
C PRO A 67 -15.11 7.27 -5.69
N ASP A 68 -14.84 8.35 -6.43
CA ASP A 68 -14.51 8.32 -7.86
C ASP A 68 -13.29 7.45 -8.24
N LEU A 69 -12.45 7.07 -7.27
CA LEU A 69 -11.28 6.20 -7.48
C LEU A 69 -11.55 4.75 -7.08
N VAL A 70 -12.57 4.50 -6.25
CA VAL A 70 -12.84 3.17 -5.68
C VAL A 70 -13.16 2.17 -6.78
N ASP A 71 -13.96 2.57 -7.77
CA ASP A 71 -14.36 1.70 -8.88
C ASP A 71 -13.19 1.29 -9.80
N GLN A 72 -12.05 2.00 -9.70
CA GLN A 72 -10.86 1.79 -10.52
C GLN A 72 -9.77 0.98 -9.82
N ILE A 73 -9.98 0.62 -8.55
CA ILE A 73 -9.01 -0.08 -7.71
C ILE A 73 -9.66 -1.39 -7.26
N ASP A 74 -9.10 -2.53 -7.68
CA ASP A 74 -9.65 -3.84 -7.31
C ASP A 74 -9.40 -4.19 -5.83
N SER A 75 -8.31 -3.69 -5.23
CA SER A 75 -8.03 -3.91 -3.81
C SER A 75 -7.25 -2.76 -3.16
N CYS A 76 -7.51 -2.53 -1.87
CA CYS A 76 -6.77 -1.57 -1.05
C CYS A 76 -6.25 -2.25 0.24
N THR A 77 -4.95 -2.19 0.46
CA THR A 77 -4.28 -2.68 1.66
C THR A 77 -3.63 -1.52 2.41
N PHE A 78 -4.01 -1.34 3.67
CA PHE A 78 -3.53 -0.23 4.51
C PHE A 78 -2.63 -0.77 5.62
N ILE A 79 -1.38 -0.30 5.66
CA ILE A 79 -0.32 -0.83 6.53
C ILE A 79 0.03 0.23 7.58
N GLY A 80 -0.65 0.15 8.73
CA GLY A 80 -0.40 0.98 9.89
C GLY A 80 0.69 0.43 10.81
N SER A 81 0.99 1.15 11.88
CA SER A 81 1.96 0.73 12.90
C SER A 81 1.54 -0.56 13.62
N ASN A 82 0.24 -0.72 13.91
CA ASN A 82 -0.27 -1.89 14.63
C ASN A 82 -0.18 -3.16 13.78
N SER A 83 -0.74 -3.16 12.57
CA SER A 83 -0.70 -4.34 11.68
C SER A 83 0.73 -4.74 11.32
N ARG A 84 1.63 -3.76 11.16
CA ARG A 84 3.05 -4.03 10.94
C ARG A 84 3.71 -4.67 12.15
N LYS A 85 3.36 -4.23 13.36
CA LYS A 85 3.92 -4.81 14.58
C LYS A 85 3.47 -6.26 14.76
N GLU A 86 2.19 -6.55 14.53
CA GLU A 86 1.64 -7.91 14.58
C GLU A 86 2.38 -8.84 13.62
N GLU A 87 2.62 -8.38 12.39
CA GLU A 87 3.37 -9.14 11.38
C GLU A 87 4.83 -9.37 11.79
N ILE A 88 5.51 -8.35 12.32
CA ILE A 88 6.87 -8.47 12.84
C ILE A 88 6.95 -9.49 13.97
N ASP A 89 6.00 -9.42 14.91
CA ASP A 89 5.94 -10.32 16.07
C ASP A 89 5.73 -11.76 15.60
N TYR A 90 4.86 -11.99 14.61
CA TYR A 90 4.66 -13.29 13.96
C TYR A 90 5.95 -13.83 13.30
N LEU A 91 6.63 -13.01 12.50
CA LEU A 91 7.85 -13.42 11.79
C LEU A 91 8.99 -13.79 12.74
N ILE A 92 9.07 -13.12 13.90
CA ILE A 92 10.02 -13.46 14.97
C ILE A 92 9.63 -14.79 15.63
N GLN A 93 8.35 -14.99 15.95
CA GLN A 93 7.85 -16.23 16.57
C GLN A 93 8.12 -17.46 15.70
N GLU A 94 7.92 -17.32 14.38
CA GLU A 94 8.17 -18.39 13.40
C GLU A 94 9.65 -18.53 13.01
N ASN A 95 10.56 -17.78 13.64
CA ASN A 95 12.00 -17.78 13.34
C ASN A 95 12.32 -17.51 11.86
N VAL A 96 11.49 -16.74 11.16
CA VAL A 96 11.69 -16.38 9.74
C VAL A 96 12.80 -15.32 9.62
N ILE A 97 12.82 -14.37 10.55
CA ILE A 97 13.83 -13.30 10.62
C ILE A 97 14.15 -12.95 12.07
N ASN A 98 15.37 -12.47 12.31
CA ASN A 98 15.82 -12.03 13.62
C ASN A 98 15.64 -10.51 13.84
N THR A 99 15.85 -10.07 15.07
CA THR A 99 15.67 -8.65 15.46
C THR A 99 16.57 -7.68 14.69
N ALA A 100 17.77 -8.08 14.27
CA ALA A 100 18.66 -7.23 13.49
C ALA A 100 18.12 -7.03 12.06
N GLU A 101 17.62 -8.09 11.44
CA GLU A 101 16.98 -8.06 10.11
C GLU A 101 15.69 -7.25 10.13
N ILE A 102 14.88 -7.39 11.19
CA ILE A 102 13.69 -6.55 11.40
C ILE A 102 14.04 -5.07 11.37
N LYS A 103 15.11 -4.67 12.07
CA LYS A 103 15.54 -3.27 12.10
C LYS A 103 16.00 -2.78 10.72
N MET A 104 16.57 -3.66 9.91
CA MET A 104 16.99 -3.35 8.53
C MET A 104 15.80 -3.26 7.57
N ILE A 105 14.83 -4.16 7.68
CA ILE A 105 13.69 -4.28 6.75
C ILE A 105 12.56 -3.33 7.17
N PHE A 106 12.10 -3.41 8.41
CA PHE A 106 10.95 -2.68 8.94
C PHE A 106 11.33 -1.56 9.91
N GLY A 107 12.53 -1.00 9.74
CA GLY A 107 13.01 0.14 10.52
C GLY A 107 12.11 1.38 10.44
N ARG A 108 12.45 2.44 11.17
CA ARG A 108 11.60 3.65 11.23
C ARG A 108 11.66 4.49 9.95
N GLY A 109 10.61 5.29 9.75
CA GLY A 109 10.54 6.30 8.71
C GLY A 109 10.25 5.74 7.32
N TYR A 110 10.59 6.52 6.29
CA TYR A 110 10.21 6.26 4.91
C TYR A 110 10.72 4.90 4.38
N ALA A 111 11.98 4.56 4.67
CA ALA A 111 12.59 3.32 4.17
C ALA A 111 11.84 2.08 4.65
N GLY A 112 11.49 2.01 5.94
CA GLY A 112 10.71 0.89 6.48
C GLY A 112 9.28 0.85 5.96
N ASN A 113 8.63 2.01 5.79
CA ASN A 113 7.30 2.08 5.18
C ASN A 113 7.32 1.56 3.73
N ARG A 114 8.33 1.94 2.94
CA ARG A 114 8.51 1.44 1.55
C ARG A 114 8.74 -0.07 1.52
N ASN A 115 9.56 -0.59 2.42
CA ASN A 115 9.82 -2.02 2.52
C ASN A 115 8.57 -2.80 2.96
N ALA A 116 7.76 -2.23 3.86
CA ALA A 116 6.48 -2.81 4.25
C ALA A 116 5.51 -2.92 3.06
N VAL A 117 5.44 -1.89 2.21
CA VAL A 117 4.68 -1.95 0.95
C VAL A 117 5.18 -3.10 0.07
N LEU A 118 6.49 -3.24 -0.10
CA LEU A 118 7.06 -4.30 -0.95
C LEU A 118 6.82 -5.70 -0.38
N TYR A 119 6.90 -5.86 0.94
CA TYR A 119 6.66 -7.14 1.62
C TYR A 119 5.21 -7.61 1.47
N THR A 120 4.24 -6.69 1.49
CA THR A 120 2.81 -7.01 1.45
C THR A 120 2.25 -7.19 0.03
N ALA A 121 2.97 -6.73 -1.00
CA ALA A 121 2.53 -6.74 -2.39
C ALA A 121 2.74 -8.10 -3.08
#